data_AF-A0AAD7MX12-F1
#
_entry.id   AF-A0AAD7MX12-F1
#
_cell.length_a   1.000
_cell.length_b   1.000
_cell.length_c   1.000
_cell.angle_alpha   90.00
_cell.angle_beta   90.00
_cell.angle_gamma   90.00
#
_symmetry.space_group_name_H-M   'P 1'
#
loop_
_entity.id
_entity.type
_entity.pdbx_description
1 polymer ?
#
loop_
_entity_poly.entity_id
_entity_poly.type
_entity_poly.pdbx_seq_one_letter_code
_entity_poly.pdbx_strand_id
1 'polypeptide(L)'
;GRACFVCESDDQDPALSATDPHVCGYCSPSVPLDTAHPQLIIAHIGSHILHDPAIDRSMEPCGLCGRASPLCQIFLKKSSSGSGALTIDMKASRCPNLTKRFSIGAATKSIDSSPCSNAPLKCPTCSKKDPAVWRYNMKEHLTRHHPEVSLPKHGHLWKLSASEIAGMKGVWRKRKERKTRKHKSTLT
;
A
#
# COMPACT_ATOMS: atom_id res chain seq x y z
N GLY A 1 -34.45 -45.89 -14.38
CA GLY A 1 -33.06 -45.45 -14.20
C GLY A 1 -33.00 -43.94 -14.13
N ARG A 2 -32.71 -43.39 -12.96
CA ARG A 2 -32.13 -42.06 -12.77
C ARG A 2 -31.18 -42.21 -11.60
N ALA A 3 -29.91 -42.43 -11.92
CA ALA A 3 -28.85 -42.51 -10.92
C ALA A 3 -28.60 -41.10 -10.37
N CYS A 4 -28.65 -40.98 -9.04
CA CYS A 4 -28.17 -39.84 -8.30
C CYS A 4 -26.65 -39.76 -8.46
N PHE A 5 -26.11 -38.65 -8.96
CA PHE A 5 -24.71 -38.31 -8.73
C PHE A 5 -24.64 -37.53 -7.42
N VAL A 6 -24.44 -38.27 -6.33
CA VAL A 6 -23.85 -37.71 -5.11
C VAL A 6 -22.35 -37.69 -5.37
N CYS A 7 -21.80 -36.51 -5.61
CA CYS A 7 -20.35 -36.33 -5.48
C CYS A 7 -20.09 -36.10 -4.00
N GLU A 8 -19.63 -37.15 -3.32
CA GLU A 8 -18.98 -37.03 -2.02
C GLU A 8 -17.69 -36.23 -2.24
N SER A 9 -17.69 -34.97 -1.83
CA SER A 9 -16.46 -34.19 -1.73
C SER A 9 -15.84 -34.46 -0.37
N ASP A 10 -15.04 -35.52 -0.31
CA ASP A 10 -14.21 -35.88 0.84
C ASP A 10 -12.73 -35.54 0.61
N ASP A 11 -12.50 -34.39 0.01
CA ASP A 11 -11.21 -33.73 0.03
C ASP A 11 -11.38 -32.41 0.77
N GLN A 12 -10.98 -32.41 2.03
CA GLN A 12 -10.50 -31.21 2.69
C GLN A 12 -9.43 -30.60 1.79
N ASP A 13 -9.82 -29.63 0.97
CA ASP A 13 -8.90 -28.76 0.25
C ASP A 13 -8.26 -27.80 1.29
N PRO A 14 -7.00 -27.99 1.73
CA PRO A 14 -6.31 -27.02 2.57
C PRO A 14 -5.67 -25.93 1.67
N ALA A 15 -6.02 -25.90 0.38
CA ALA A 15 -5.40 -25.07 -0.64
C ALA A 15 -5.85 -23.60 -0.64
N LEU A 16 -6.67 -23.17 0.34
CA LEU A 16 -6.63 -21.79 0.82
C LEU A 16 -5.57 -21.68 1.92
N SER A 17 -4.32 -22.04 1.58
CA SER A 17 -3.17 -21.82 2.45
C SER A 17 -3.17 -20.34 2.83
N ALA A 18 -3.49 -20.07 4.08
CA ALA A 18 -3.49 -18.75 4.69
C ALA A 18 -2.06 -18.21 4.63
N THR A 19 -1.69 -17.64 3.48
CA THR A 19 -0.49 -16.83 3.35
C THR A 19 -0.58 -15.77 4.42
N ASP A 20 0.44 -15.74 5.30
CA ASP A 20 0.52 -14.76 6.38
C ASP A 20 0.26 -13.36 5.79
N PRO A 21 -0.82 -12.68 6.17
CA PRO A 21 -1.18 -11.42 5.54
C PRO A 21 -0.16 -10.30 5.85
N HIS A 22 0.77 -10.57 6.78
CA HIS A 22 1.88 -9.72 7.18
C HIS A 22 3.20 -10.10 6.49
N VAL A 23 3.15 -10.72 5.30
CA VAL A 23 4.32 -10.83 4.41
C VAL A 23 4.07 -10.18 3.05
N CYS A 24 5.15 -9.74 2.41
CA CYS A 24 5.12 -9.23 1.04
C CYS A 24 5.04 -10.39 0.04
N GLY A 25 3.94 -10.47 -0.70
CA GLY A 25 3.73 -11.48 -1.75
C GLY A 25 4.51 -11.23 -3.05
N TYR A 26 5.14 -10.07 -3.23
CA TYR A 26 5.93 -9.74 -4.43
C TYR A 26 7.43 -10.05 -4.26
N CYS A 27 7.86 -10.39 -3.05
CA CYS A 27 9.23 -10.78 -2.79
C CYS A 27 9.36 -12.30 -2.77
N SER A 28 10.43 -12.81 -3.40
CA SER A 28 10.86 -14.20 -3.24
C SER A 28 12.34 -14.20 -2.81
N PRO A 29 12.68 -14.68 -1.59
CA PRO A 29 11.76 -15.14 -0.55
C PRO A 29 10.87 -14.01 0.00
N SER A 30 9.72 -14.38 0.58
CA SER A 30 8.77 -13.42 1.16
C SER A 30 9.41 -12.59 2.28
N VAL A 31 9.11 -11.29 2.30
CA VAL A 31 9.65 -10.34 3.28
C VAL A 31 8.57 -10.00 4.32
N PRO A 32 8.83 -10.10 5.63
CA PRO A 32 7.86 -9.70 6.65
C PRO A 32 7.52 -8.21 6.60
N LEU A 33 6.24 -7.89 6.79
CA LEU A 33 5.70 -6.55 6.86
C LEU A 33 5.45 -6.19 8.33
N ASP A 34 6.38 -5.43 8.91
CA ASP A 34 6.35 -5.06 10.33
C ASP A 34 5.31 -3.96 10.60
N THR A 35 4.15 -4.38 11.11
CA THR A 35 3.01 -3.50 11.38
C THR A 35 3.23 -2.55 12.58
N ALA A 36 4.30 -2.76 13.35
CA ALA A 36 4.76 -1.78 14.35
C ALA A 36 5.43 -0.57 13.68
N HIS A 37 5.97 -0.74 12.47
CA HIS A 37 6.65 0.29 11.69
C HIS A 37 6.00 0.48 10.31
N PRO A 38 4.75 0.98 10.23
CA PRO A 38 4.00 1.09 8.98
C PRO A 38 4.70 1.92 7.90
N GLN A 39 5.57 2.86 8.28
CA GLN A 39 6.37 3.65 7.34
C GLN A 39 7.35 2.78 6.53
N LEU A 40 7.88 1.72 7.14
CA LEU A 40 8.74 0.76 6.45
C LEU A 40 7.93 -0.10 5.49
N ILE A 41 6.70 -0.49 5.86
CA ILE A 41 5.78 -1.23 4.99
C ILE A 41 5.47 -0.40 3.73
N ILE A 42 5.04 0.86 3.88
CA ILE A 42 4.69 1.69 2.72
C ILE A 42 5.89 1.98 1.81
N ALA A 43 7.09 2.12 2.37
CA ALA A 43 8.30 2.29 1.58
C ALA A 43 8.62 0.99 0.81
N HIS A 44 8.50 -0.17 1.46
CA HIS A 44 8.71 -1.46 0.82
C HIS A 44 7.72 -1.69 -0.32
N ILE A 45 6.41 -1.64 -0.04
CA ILE A 45 5.35 -1.84 -1.04
C ILE A 45 5.37 -0.73 -2.10
N GLY A 46 5.58 0.52 -1.70
CA GLY A 46 5.74 1.64 -2.62
C GLY A 46 6.91 1.45 -3.59
N SER A 47 7.99 0.79 -3.16
CA SER A 47 9.11 0.47 -4.05
C SER A 47 8.72 -0.55 -5.12
N HIS A 48 7.87 -1.53 -4.79
CA HIS A 48 7.30 -2.43 -5.80
C HIS A 48 6.40 -1.64 -6.76
N ILE A 49 5.48 -0.82 -6.26
CA ILE A 49 4.57 -0.01 -7.10
C ILE A 49 5.34 0.87 -8.11
N LEU A 50 6.50 1.41 -7.74
CA LEU A 50 7.28 2.28 -8.62
C LEU A 50 8.23 1.55 -9.57
N HIS A 51 8.73 0.38 -9.20
CA HIS A 51 9.91 -0.21 -9.85
C HIS A 51 9.75 -1.68 -10.25
N ASP A 52 8.69 -2.34 -9.81
CA ASP A 52 8.40 -3.73 -10.18
C ASP A 52 7.57 -3.74 -11.48
N PRO A 53 8.12 -4.23 -12.61
CA PRO A 53 7.39 -4.27 -13.87
C PRO A 53 6.19 -5.23 -13.85
N ALA A 54 6.12 -6.15 -12.87
CA ALA A 54 4.99 -7.05 -12.70
C ALA A 54 3.77 -6.38 -12.05
N ILE A 55 3.93 -5.18 -11.47
CA ILE A 55 2.81 -4.46 -10.85
C ILE A 55 2.11 -3.57 -11.88
N ASP A 56 0.86 -3.90 -12.17
CA ASP A 56 -0.03 -3.01 -12.87
C ASP A 56 -0.61 -1.94 -11.93
N ARG A 57 -0.15 -0.69 -12.11
CA ARG A 57 -0.63 0.47 -11.35
C ARG A 57 -2.06 0.88 -11.72
N SER A 58 -2.55 0.44 -12.88
CA SER A 58 -3.92 0.67 -13.35
C SER A 58 -4.96 -0.02 -12.46
N MET A 59 -4.54 -1.06 -11.73
CA MET A 59 -5.33 -1.80 -10.74
C MET A 59 -5.32 -1.14 -9.35
N GLU A 60 -4.69 0.03 -9.22
CA GLU A 60 -4.61 0.83 -8.00
C GLU A 60 -4.18 0.04 -6.76
N PRO A 61 -3.01 -0.63 -6.79
CA PRO A 61 -2.54 -1.49 -5.71
C PRO A 61 -2.42 -0.73 -4.37
N CYS A 62 -2.87 -1.36 -3.28
CA CYS A 62 -2.80 -0.77 -1.96
C CYS A 62 -1.35 -0.55 -1.49
N GLY A 63 -1.02 0.65 -1.00
CA GLY A 63 0.32 0.97 -0.49
C GLY A 63 0.77 0.21 0.76
N LEU A 64 -0.09 -0.57 1.42
CA LEU A 64 0.24 -1.36 2.61
C LEU A 64 0.36 -2.87 2.37
N CYS A 65 -0.24 -3.40 1.29
CA CYS A 65 -0.19 -4.84 1.00
C CYS A 65 -0.13 -5.18 -0.51
N GLY A 66 -0.19 -4.18 -1.38
CA GLY A 66 -0.15 -4.26 -2.84
C GLY A 66 -1.39 -4.87 -3.51
N ARG A 67 -2.34 -5.45 -2.78
CA ARG A 67 -3.59 -5.95 -3.35
C ARG A 67 -4.32 -4.85 -4.13
N ALA A 68 -4.84 -5.19 -5.31
CA ALA A 68 -5.58 -4.31 -6.20
C ALA A 68 -6.88 -3.78 -5.56
N SER A 69 -7.36 -2.63 -6.04
CA SER A 69 -8.75 -2.20 -5.81
C SER A 69 -9.70 -3.07 -6.65
N PRO A 70 -10.89 -3.49 -6.14
CA PRO A 70 -11.49 -3.13 -4.84
C PRO A 70 -11.15 -4.09 -3.68
N LEU A 71 -10.22 -5.04 -3.86
CA LEU A 71 -9.89 -6.05 -2.83
C LEU A 71 -9.30 -5.47 -1.54
N CYS A 72 -8.70 -4.28 -1.61
CA CYS A 72 -8.15 -3.56 -0.47
C CYS A 72 -8.36 -2.06 -0.64
N GLN A 73 -9.20 -1.48 0.20
CA GLN A 73 -9.61 -0.07 0.09
C GLN A 73 -9.41 0.67 1.40
N ILE A 74 -8.89 1.89 1.30
CA ILE A 74 -8.68 2.80 2.42
C ILE A 74 -9.65 3.96 2.28
N PHE A 75 -10.43 4.23 3.32
CA PHE A 75 -11.35 5.35 3.38
C PHE A 75 -10.80 6.41 4.32
N LEU A 76 -11.00 7.68 3.97
CA LEU A 76 -10.57 8.82 4.78
C LEU A 76 -11.78 9.56 5.33
N LYS A 77 -11.65 10.03 6.57
CA LYS A 77 -12.61 10.90 7.24
C LYS A 77 -11.91 12.13 7.81
N LYS A 78 -12.68 13.16 8.13
CA LYS A 78 -12.15 14.32 8.86
C LYS A 78 -11.79 13.91 10.29
N SER A 79 -10.67 14.43 10.79
CA SER A 79 -10.30 14.30 12.19
C SER A 79 -11.37 14.94 13.08
N SER A 80 -11.65 14.29 14.21
CA SER A 80 -12.52 14.83 15.26
C SER A 80 -11.87 16.00 16.02
N SER A 81 -10.56 16.22 15.86
CA SER A 81 -9.78 17.23 16.60
C SER A 81 -9.93 18.67 16.08
N GLY A 82 -10.95 18.97 15.26
CA GLY A 82 -11.21 20.32 14.73
C GLY A 82 -10.21 20.88 13.71
N SER A 83 -9.03 20.26 13.56
CA SER A 83 -7.94 20.72 12.68
C SER A 83 -8.21 20.59 11.16
N GLY A 84 -9.35 20.02 10.77
CA GLY A 84 -9.68 19.74 9.36
C GLY A 84 -8.82 18.66 8.69
N ALA A 85 -7.79 18.15 9.37
CA ALA A 85 -6.89 17.13 8.85
C ALA A 85 -7.65 15.83 8.56
N LEU A 86 -7.29 15.14 7.47
CA LEU A 86 -7.83 13.83 7.15
C LEU A 86 -7.14 12.75 7.99
N THR A 87 -7.91 11.78 8.45
CA THR A 87 -7.45 10.56 9.11
C THR A 87 -8.06 9.35 8.42
N ILE A 88 -7.49 8.16 8.64
CA ILE A 88 -8.07 6.93 8.12
C ILE A 88 -9.35 6.60 8.88
N ASP A 89 -10.40 6.28 8.15
CA ASP A 89 -11.59 5.64 8.71
C ASP A 89 -11.29 4.16 8.94
N MET A 90 -10.85 3.83 10.15
CA MET A 90 -10.51 2.47 10.56
C MET A 90 -11.71 1.51 10.54
N LYS A 91 -12.95 2.01 10.52
CA LYS A 91 -14.16 1.16 10.44
C LYS A 91 -14.51 0.80 9.00
N ALA A 92 -14.35 1.77 8.08
CA ALA A 92 -14.67 1.57 6.67
C ALA A 92 -13.50 0.93 5.87
N SER A 93 -12.26 1.16 6.30
CA SER A 93 -11.06 0.68 5.61
C SER A 93 -10.80 -0.82 5.84
N ARG A 94 -10.32 -1.50 4.81
CA ARG A 94 -9.99 -2.94 4.84
C ARG A 94 -8.58 -3.15 4.32
N CYS A 95 -7.65 -3.41 5.22
CA CYS A 95 -6.30 -3.85 4.89
C CYS A 95 -5.71 -4.61 6.09
N PRO A 96 -5.12 -5.80 5.92
CA PRO A 96 -4.56 -6.54 7.05
C PRO A 96 -3.38 -5.82 7.71
N ASN A 97 -2.63 -5.01 6.95
CA ASN A 97 -1.45 -4.30 7.44
C ASN A 97 -1.77 -2.88 7.96
N LEU A 98 -3.05 -2.49 7.99
CA LEU A 98 -3.48 -1.19 8.51
C LEU A 98 -3.56 -1.22 10.03
N THR A 99 -2.79 -0.36 10.69
CA THR A 99 -2.80 -0.23 12.16
C THR A 99 -3.10 1.19 12.59
N LYS A 100 -3.49 1.35 13.87
CA LYS A 100 -3.68 2.68 14.50
C LYS A 100 -2.40 3.52 14.54
N ARG A 101 -1.23 2.92 14.30
CA ARG A 101 0.07 3.62 14.24
C ARG A 101 0.30 4.31 12.90
N PHE A 102 -0.47 3.95 11.86
CA PHE A 102 -0.35 4.60 10.56
C PHE A 102 -0.80 6.06 10.65
N SER A 103 0.04 6.97 10.16
CA SER A 103 -0.25 8.40 10.10
C SER A 103 -0.11 8.91 8.67
N ILE A 104 -1.18 9.47 8.11
CA ILE A 104 -1.18 10.08 6.78
C ILE A 104 -0.17 11.22 6.73
N GLY A 105 -0.14 12.08 7.76
CA GLY A 105 0.76 13.23 7.80
C GLY A 105 2.25 12.86 7.89
N ALA A 106 2.58 11.67 8.41
CA ALA A 106 3.93 11.14 8.35
C ALA A 106 4.21 10.53 6.97
N ALA A 107 3.25 9.77 6.42
CA ALA A 107 3.36 9.09 5.13
C ALA A 107 3.43 10.05 3.93
N THR A 108 2.93 11.29 4.04
CA THR A 108 3.04 12.29 2.98
C THR A 108 4.39 12.99 2.92
N LYS A 109 5.29 12.74 3.88
CA LYS A 109 6.60 13.41 3.97
C LYS A 109 7.71 12.47 3.51
N SER A 110 8.27 12.76 2.34
CA SER A 110 9.53 12.15 1.89
C SER A 110 10.71 12.96 2.43
N ILE A 111 11.60 12.30 3.16
CA ILE A 111 12.85 12.86 3.70
C ILE A 111 14.00 11.90 3.43
N ASP A 112 15.24 12.36 3.56
CA ASP A 112 16.42 11.55 3.20
C ASP A 112 16.51 10.21 3.94
N SER A 113 16.12 10.17 5.21
CA SER A 113 16.12 8.94 6.02
C SER A 113 14.90 8.03 5.78
N SER A 114 13.85 8.54 5.12
CA SER A 114 12.60 7.85 4.81
C SER A 114 12.03 8.40 3.50
N PRO A 115 12.56 7.97 2.34
CA PRO A 115 12.33 8.62 1.06
C PRO A 115 11.01 8.16 0.42
N CYS A 116 9.90 8.16 1.14
CA CYS A 116 8.61 7.69 0.65
C CYS A 116 7.50 8.67 1.04
N SER A 117 6.80 9.22 0.05
CA SER A 117 5.59 10.03 0.26
C SER A 117 4.29 9.28 -0.11
N ASN A 118 4.36 7.95 -0.26
CA ASN A 118 3.20 7.15 -0.65
C ASN A 118 2.16 7.11 0.48
N ALA A 119 1.07 7.85 0.29
CA ALA A 119 -0.02 7.98 1.25
C ALA A 119 -1.38 7.89 0.53
N PRO A 120 -2.45 7.47 1.23
CA PRO A 120 -3.81 7.58 0.70
C PRO A 120 -4.22 9.05 0.62
N LEU A 121 -4.69 9.47 -0.55
CA LEU A 121 -5.15 10.83 -0.84
C LEU A 121 -6.59 10.80 -1.37
N LYS A 122 -7.36 11.85 -1.10
CA LYS A 122 -8.63 12.05 -1.81
C LYS A 122 -8.36 12.54 -3.22
N CYS A 123 -8.93 11.87 -4.21
CA CYS A 123 -9.02 12.41 -5.55
C CYS A 123 -10.00 13.61 -5.52
N PRO A 124 -9.65 14.77 -6.11
CA PRO A 124 -10.51 15.95 -6.10
C PRO A 124 -11.75 15.81 -6.99
N THR A 125 -11.73 14.89 -7.95
CA THR A 125 -12.84 14.64 -8.88
C THR A 125 -13.80 13.56 -8.37
N CYS A 126 -13.31 12.59 -7.59
CA CYS A 126 -14.15 11.58 -6.98
C CYS A 126 -15.12 12.16 -5.94
N SER A 127 -16.18 11.41 -5.66
CA SER A 127 -17.07 11.69 -4.55
C SER A 127 -16.34 11.60 -3.21
N LYS A 128 -16.81 12.36 -2.22
CA LYS A 128 -16.28 12.29 -0.84
C LYS A 128 -16.41 10.89 -0.23
N LYS A 129 -17.38 10.09 -0.69
CA LYS A 129 -17.63 8.71 -0.22
C LYS A 129 -16.68 7.68 -0.85
N ASP A 130 -16.03 8.02 -1.95
CA ASP A 130 -15.15 7.09 -2.66
C ASP A 130 -13.88 6.78 -1.84
N PRO A 131 -13.29 5.59 -2.03
CA PRO A 131 -12.03 5.24 -1.39
C PRO A 131 -10.93 6.23 -1.78
N ALA A 132 -9.92 6.34 -0.91
CA ALA A 132 -8.73 7.11 -1.22
C ALA A 132 -7.81 6.37 -2.18
N VAL A 133 -7.10 7.15 -2.97
CA VAL A 133 -6.15 6.67 -3.97
C VAL A 133 -4.74 6.90 -3.42
N TRP A 134 -3.90 5.89 -3.47
CA TRP A 134 -2.50 6.01 -3.06
C TRP A 134 -1.74 6.97 -4.01
N ARG A 135 -0.93 7.87 -3.46
CA ARG A 135 -0.18 8.91 -4.21
C ARG A 135 0.49 8.35 -5.47
N TYR A 136 1.16 7.21 -5.35
CA TYR A 136 1.88 6.60 -6.47
C TYR A 136 0.96 6.05 -7.58
N ASN A 137 -0.33 5.84 -7.31
CA ASN A 137 -1.31 5.38 -8.31
C ASN A 137 -2.17 6.53 -8.86
N MET A 138 -2.12 7.72 -8.26
CA MET A 138 -3.04 8.83 -8.57
C MET A 138 -3.04 9.25 -10.04
N LYS A 139 -1.88 9.22 -10.72
CA LYS A 139 -1.83 9.55 -12.15
C LYS A 139 -2.63 8.55 -12.99
N GLU A 140 -2.48 7.25 -12.71
CA GLU A 140 -3.20 6.19 -13.44
C GLU A 140 -4.70 6.23 -13.13
N HIS A 141 -5.05 6.45 -11.86
CA HIS A 141 -6.42 6.65 -11.43
C HIS A 141 -7.10 7.78 -12.22
N LEU A 142 -6.50 8.98 -12.26
CA LEU A 142 -7.04 10.12 -13.00
C LEU A 142 -7.14 9.83 -14.50
N THR A 143 -6.14 9.17 -15.08
CA THR A 143 -6.12 8.84 -16.51
C THR A 143 -7.27 7.89 -16.89
N ARG A 144 -7.62 6.94 -16.01
CA ARG A 144 -8.63 5.90 -16.28
C ARG A 144 -10.04 6.33 -15.92
N HIS A 145 -10.20 6.94 -14.76
CA HIS A 145 -11.51 7.24 -14.19
C HIS A 145 -11.97 8.68 -14.47
N HIS A 146 -11.04 9.56 -14.83
CA HIS A 146 -11.30 10.98 -15.09
C HIS A 146 -10.55 11.47 -16.34
N PRO A 147 -10.70 10.82 -17.52
CA PRO A 147 -9.95 11.15 -18.73
C PRO A 147 -10.17 12.61 -19.22
N GLU A 148 -11.28 13.22 -18.81
CA GLU A 148 -11.63 14.62 -19.08
C GLU A 148 -10.79 15.62 -18.25
N VAL A 149 -10.16 15.16 -17.17
CA VAL A 149 -9.39 16.03 -16.27
C VAL A 149 -8.01 16.34 -16.85
N SER A 150 -7.67 17.63 -16.89
CA SER A 150 -6.33 18.08 -17.26
C SER A 150 -5.29 17.61 -16.23
N LEU A 151 -4.53 16.57 -16.57
CA LEU A 151 -3.47 16.00 -15.74
C LEU A 151 -2.43 17.05 -15.29
N PRO A 152 -1.90 17.96 -16.14
CA PRO A 152 -0.89 18.92 -15.69
C PRO A 152 -1.31 19.76 -14.46
N LYS A 153 -2.60 20.11 -14.34
CA LYS A 153 -3.14 20.87 -13.19
C LYS A 153 -3.10 20.08 -11.87
N HIS A 154 -3.11 18.75 -11.95
CA HIS A 154 -3.18 17.84 -10.82
C HIS A 154 -1.82 17.24 -10.44
N GLY A 155 -0.75 17.62 -11.14
CA GLY A 155 0.57 17.02 -10.97
C GLY A 155 1.11 16.99 -9.54
N HIS A 156 0.74 17.96 -8.69
CA HIS A 156 1.13 18.00 -7.28
C HIS A 156 0.66 16.76 -6.48
N LEU A 157 -0.36 16.04 -6.96
CA LEU A 157 -0.91 14.85 -6.32
C LEU A 157 -0.08 13.57 -6.57
N TRP A 158 0.84 13.54 -7.56
CA TRP A 158 1.65 12.33 -7.85
C TRP A 158 3.11 12.60 -8.21
N LYS A 159 3.48 13.84 -8.59
CA LYS A 159 4.87 14.15 -8.94
C LYS A 159 5.75 13.93 -7.72
N LEU A 160 6.78 13.12 -7.89
CA LEU A 160 7.76 12.83 -6.84
C LEU A 160 8.98 13.73 -7.05
N SER A 161 9.66 14.10 -5.97
CA SER A 161 10.95 14.81 -6.09
C SER A 161 12.02 13.87 -6.65
N ALA A 162 13.09 14.44 -7.22
CA ALA A 162 14.24 13.66 -7.68
C ALA A 162 14.88 12.86 -6.52
N SER A 163 14.94 13.45 -5.32
CA SER A 163 15.46 12.79 -4.11
C SER A 163 14.60 11.58 -3.72
N GLU A 164 13.28 11.69 -3.78
CA GLU A 164 12.36 10.60 -3.50
C GLU A 164 12.50 9.47 -4.52
N ILE A 165 12.55 9.79 -5.81
CA ILE A 165 12.76 8.79 -6.88
C ILE A 165 14.08 8.04 -6.66
N ALA A 166 15.17 8.76 -6.39
CA ALA A 166 16.47 8.15 -6.13
C ALA A 166 16.47 7.28 -4.85
N GLY A 167 15.84 7.78 -3.78
CA GLY A 167 15.73 7.08 -2.51
C GLY A 167 14.88 5.80 -2.61
N MET A 168 13.72 5.86 -3.26
CA MET A 168 12.85 4.70 -3.52
C MET A 168 13.52 3.64 -4.40
N LYS A 169 14.34 4.05 -5.38
CA LYS A 169 15.18 3.11 -6.14
C LYS A 169 16.21 2.42 -5.24
N GLY A 170 16.72 3.11 -4.22
CA GLY A 170 17.53 2.54 -3.16
C GLY A 170 16.78 1.49 -2.34
N VAL A 171 15.56 1.80 -1.91
CA VAL A 171 14.68 0.85 -1.19
C VAL A 171 14.41 -0.38 -2.04
N TRP A 172 14.09 -0.21 -3.33
CA TRP A 172 13.84 -1.30 -4.27
C TRP A 172 15.02 -2.27 -4.39
N ARG A 173 16.26 -1.75 -4.53
CA ARG A 173 17.46 -2.59 -4.61
C ARG A 173 17.67 -3.43 -3.36
N LYS A 174 17.39 -2.86 -2.19
CA LYS A 174 17.59 -3.49 -0.87
C LYS A 174 16.36 -4.21 -0.33
N ARG A 175 15.28 -4.34 -1.11
CA ARG A 175 13.95 -4.77 -0.61
C ARG A 175 13.95 -6.13 0.09
N LYS A 176 14.88 -7.02 -0.26
CA LYS A 176 15.03 -8.37 0.33
C LYS A 176 16.05 -8.43 1.48
N GLU A 177 16.79 -7.36 1.73
CA GLU A 177 17.81 -7.33 2.77
C GLU A 177 17.16 -7.26 4.16
N ARG A 178 17.44 -8.25 5.02
CA ARG A 178 17.17 -8.13 6.45
C ARG A 178 18.28 -7.30 7.09
N LYS A 179 17.95 -6.19 7.74
CA LYS A 179 18.88 -5.53 8.67
C LYS A 179 19.11 -6.49 9.85
N THR A 180 20.22 -7.22 9.83
CA THR A 180 20.70 -7.91 11.04
C THR A 180 21.01 -6.84 12.07
N ARG A 181 20.29 -6.83 13.19
CA ARG A 181 20.66 -6.00 14.34
C ARG A 181 22.05 -6.45 14.78
N LYS A 182 23.08 -5.64 14.57
CA LYS A 182 24.37 -5.86 15.25
C LYS A 182 24.09 -5.72 16.74
N HIS A 183 24.14 -6.82 17.48
CA HIS A 183 24.13 -6.77 18.93
C HIS A 183 25.41 -6.04 19.33
N LYS A 184 25.29 -4.88 19.96
CA LYS A 184 26.44 -4.17 20.51
C LYS A 184 26.82 -4.96 21.76
N SER A 185 27.74 -5.91 21.63
CA SER A 185 28.31 -6.63 22.76
C SER A 185 29.02 -5.61 23.63
N THR A 186 28.39 -5.25 24.75
CA THR A 186 29.03 -4.49 25.82
C THR A 186 30.03 -5.44 26.48
N LEU A 187 31.33 -5.28 26.18
CA LEU A 187 32.37 -5.80 27.05
C LEU A 187 32.44 -4.87 28.27
N THR A 188 32.15 -5.43 29.44
CA THR A 188 32.57 -4.95 30.76
C THR A 188 33.21 -6.11 31.47
#